data_AF-A0AAV4N2P1-F1
#
_entry.id   AF-A0AAV4N2P1-F1
#
_cell.length_a   1.000
_cell.length_b   1.000
_cell.length_c   1.000
_cell.angle_alpha   90.00
_cell.angle_beta   90.00
_cell.angle_gamma   90.00
#
_symmetry.space_group_name_H-M   'P 1'
#
loop_
_entity.id
_entity.type
_entity.pdbx_description
1 polymer ?
#
loop_
_entity_poly.entity_id
_entity_poly.type
_entity_poly.pdbx_seq_one_letter_code
_entity_poly.pdbx_strand_id
1 'polypeptide(L)'
;MAEAAHVSSLPLPPLQYVNLYTDENVQKGHAPAPPKCAIDSYSMFGSQYHTDDPIIRPLESQGIRRLYPQNYDHKRELKKLNHSIIVNFLDMIDILIRCPDTNKREEKKEDINLLFIHTHHLINEFRPHQARETLRVMLEVQKRQRIETTERFQKQLEKVMEMLQQTTSNLPDTVDMDCSLIIKPEPIDEDKKVELADEKEEHCFGLDRIMCDIVDQM
;
A
#
# COMPACT_ATOMS: atom_id res chain seq x y z
N MET A 1 -33.78 28.94 -38.50
CA MET A 1 -32.72 28.79 -37.49
C MET A 1 -32.71 27.32 -37.09
N ALA A 2 -31.65 26.58 -37.44
CA ALA A 2 -31.50 25.19 -37.00
C ALA A 2 -30.97 25.21 -35.56
N GLU A 3 -31.72 24.65 -34.62
CA GLU A 3 -31.26 24.46 -33.25
C GLU A 3 -29.97 23.65 -33.26
N ALA A 4 -28.93 24.21 -32.64
CA ALA A 4 -27.67 23.51 -32.46
C ALA A 4 -27.93 22.30 -31.56
N ALA A 5 -27.91 21.10 -32.15
CA ALA A 5 -28.01 19.86 -31.41
C ALA A 5 -26.89 19.82 -30.36
N HIS A 6 -27.26 19.81 -29.08
CA HIS A 6 -26.32 19.59 -27.99
C HIS A 6 -25.73 18.18 -28.11
N VAL A 7 -24.56 18.06 -28.74
CA VAL A 7 -23.81 16.80 -28.80
C VAL A 7 -22.96 16.72 -27.54
N SER A 8 -23.26 15.76 -26.67
CA SER A 8 -22.39 15.41 -25.54
C SER A 8 -21.01 15.01 -26.04
N SER A 9 -19.95 15.57 -25.46
CA SER A 9 -18.56 15.23 -25.76
C SER A 9 -18.12 13.86 -25.25
N LEU A 10 -18.93 13.26 -24.36
CA LEU A 10 -18.69 11.95 -23.78
C LEU A 10 -19.56 10.88 -24.45
N PRO A 11 -19.03 9.65 -24.60
CA PRO A 11 -19.81 8.55 -25.16
C PRO A 11 -21.03 8.28 -24.28
N LEU A 12 -22.15 7.97 -24.92
CA LEU A 12 -23.36 7.54 -24.21
C LEU A 12 -23.06 6.27 -23.40
N PRO A 13 -23.69 6.11 -22.23
CA PRO A 13 -23.51 4.89 -21.45
C PRO A 13 -23.94 3.67 -22.27
N PRO A 14 -23.40 2.48 -21.98
CA PRO A 14 -23.76 1.25 -22.67
C PRO A 14 -25.25 0.90 -22.51
N LEU A 15 -26.10 1.39 -23.43
CA LEU A 15 -27.57 1.24 -23.36
C LEU A 15 -28.03 -0.22 -23.32
N GLN A 16 -27.21 -1.15 -23.82
CA GLN A 16 -27.43 -2.60 -23.73
C GLN A 16 -27.53 -3.09 -22.28
N TYR A 17 -26.79 -2.47 -21.35
CA TYR A 17 -26.78 -2.85 -19.94
C TYR A 17 -27.72 -2.00 -19.10
N VAL A 18 -27.83 -0.69 -19.38
CA VAL A 18 -28.62 0.25 -18.57
C VAL A 18 -30.08 -0.18 -18.42
N ASN A 19 -30.70 -0.67 -19.51
CA ASN A 19 -32.10 -1.12 -19.49
C ASN A 19 -32.36 -2.37 -18.64
N LEU A 20 -31.31 -3.12 -18.28
CA LEU A 20 -31.42 -4.34 -17.48
C LEU A 20 -31.45 -4.04 -15.97
N TYR A 21 -30.99 -2.86 -15.54
CA TYR A 21 -30.93 -2.43 -14.14
C TYR A 21 -32.13 -1.55 -13.75
N THR A 22 -33.35 -2.09 -13.84
CA THR A 22 -34.55 -1.47 -13.28
C THR A 22 -34.76 -1.93 -11.83
N ASP A 23 -35.44 -1.11 -11.01
CA ASP A 23 -35.73 -1.44 -9.60
C ASP A 23 -36.41 -2.82 -9.45
N GLU A 24 -37.33 -3.14 -10.36
CA GLU A 24 -38.03 -4.43 -10.41
C GLU A 24 -37.08 -5.60 -10.72
N ASN A 25 -36.17 -5.43 -11.69
CA ASN A 25 -35.20 -6.48 -12.06
C ASN A 25 -34.14 -6.69 -10.98
N VAL A 26 -33.75 -5.63 -10.27
CA VAL A 26 -32.83 -5.71 -9.13
C VAL A 26 -33.49 -6.44 -7.97
N GLN A 27 -34.74 -6.11 -7.64
CA GLN A 27 -35.48 -6.78 -6.57
C GLN A 27 -35.71 -8.27 -6.87
N LYS A 28 -35.93 -8.62 -8.14
CA LYS A 28 -36.10 -10.01 -8.61
C LYS A 28 -34.78 -10.75 -8.84
N GLY A 29 -33.62 -10.09 -8.72
CA GLY A 29 -32.31 -10.68 -9.00
C GLY A 29 -32.05 -11.03 -10.47
N HIS A 30 -32.81 -10.44 -11.40
CA HIS A 30 -32.66 -10.61 -12.84
C HIS A 30 -31.63 -9.65 -13.46
N ALA A 31 -31.15 -8.67 -12.70
CA ALA A 31 -30.06 -7.81 -13.13
C ALA A 31 -28.78 -8.65 -13.33
N PRO A 32 -28.11 -8.55 -14.49
CA PRO A 32 -26.93 -9.36 -14.77
C PRO A 32 -25.80 -9.02 -13.79
N ALA A 33 -25.12 -10.04 -13.28
CA ALA A 33 -23.88 -9.88 -12.54
C ALA A 33 -22.76 -9.37 -13.46
N PRO A 34 -21.73 -8.69 -12.93
CA PRO A 34 -20.57 -8.30 -13.73
C PRO A 34 -19.96 -9.54 -14.42
N PRO A 35 -19.39 -9.37 -15.63
CA PRO A 35 -18.66 -10.44 -16.30
C PRO A 35 -17.60 -11.05 -15.38
N LYS A 36 -17.41 -12.36 -15.46
CA LYS A 36 -16.30 -13.01 -14.74
C LYS A 36 -14.98 -12.40 -15.21
N CYS A 37 -14.06 -12.13 -14.28
CA CYS A 37 -12.73 -11.64 -14.61
C CYS A 37 -12.08 -12.56 -15.65
N ALA A 38 -11.48 -11.98 -16.69
CA ALA A 38 -10.67 -12.74 -17.63
C ALA A 38 -9.47 -13.32 -16.88
N ILE A 39 -9.34 -14.65 -16.90
CA ILE A 39 -8.33 -15.37 -16.12
C ILE A 39 -6.98 -15.38 -16.83
N ASP A 40 -6.98 -15.39 -18.17
CA ASP A 40 -5.77 -15.72 -18.92
C ASP A 40 -5.08 -14.51 -19.57
N SER A 41 -5.88 -13.55 -20.08
CA SER A 41 -5.32 -12.34 -20.68
C SER A 41 -6.31 -11.18 -20.68
N TYR A 42 -5.76 -9.97 -20.62
CA TYR A 42 -6.51 -8.74 -20.77
C TYR A 42 -5.75 -7.76 -21.66
N SER A 43 -6.46 -6.89 -22.37
CA SER A 43 -5.83 -5.79 -23.10
C SER A 43 -5.96 -4.50 -22.30
N MET A 44 -4.85 -3.80 -22.14
CA MET A 44 -4.79 -2.51 -21.47
C MET A 44 -3.94 -1.56 -22.35
N PHE A 45 -4.51 -0.41 -22.71
CA PHE A 45 -3.88 0.59 -23.59
C PHE A 45 -3.30 0.02 -24.91
N GLY A 46 -4.01 -0.94 -25.52
CA GLY A 46 -3.59 -1.58 -26.78
C GLY A 46 -2.49 -2.63 -26.62
N SER A 47 -2.01 -2.89 -25.40
CA SER A 47 -1.10 -3.99 -25.09
C SER A 47 -1.85 -5.17 -24.51
N GLN A 48 -1.56 -6.38 -24.96
CA GLN A 48 -2.08 -7.62 -24.37
C GLN A 48 -1.21 -8.02 -23.19
N TYR A 49 -1.83 -8.36 -22.07
CA TYR A 49 -1.21 -8.80 -20.82
C TYR A 49 -1.71 -10.20 -20.45
N HIS A 50 -0.82 -11.04 -19.93
CA HIS A 50 -1.18 -12.32 -19.33
C HIS A 50 -1.14 -12.21 -17.80
N THR A 51 -1.97 -12.99 -17.14
CA THR A 51 -2.08 -12.97 -15.67
C THR A 51 -0.86 -13.59 -15.00
N ASP A 52 -0.17 -14.50 -15.69
CA ASP A 52 1.06 -15.15 -15.22
C ASP A 52 2.33 -14.33 -15.49
N ASP A 53 2.23 -13.26 -16.29
CA ASP A 53 3.39 -12.43 -16.60
C ASP A 53 3.90 -11.75 -15.31
N PRO A 54 5.23 -11.66 -15.11
CA PRO A 54 5.75 -10.81 -14.07
C PRO A 54 5.23 -9.38 -14.27
N ILE A 55 4.85 -8.72 -13.16
CA ILE A 55 4.30 -7.35 -13.16
C ILE A 55 5.18 -6.40 -14.00
N ILE A 56 6.48 -6.67 -14.06
CA ILE A 56 7.45 -5.94 -14.85
C ILE A 56 8.01 -6.92 -15.88
N ARG A 57 7.76 -6.61 -17.16
CA ARG A 57 8.28 -7.40 -18.27
C ARG A 57 9.79 -7.24 -18.36
N PRO A 58 10.56 -8.34 -18.51
CA PRO A 58 11.99 -8.27 -18.72
C PRO A 58 12.32 -7.49 -20.00
N LEU A 59 13.42 -6.72 -19.98
CA LEU A 59 13.93 -5.99 -21.15
C LEU A 59 14.14 -6.92 -22.36
N GLU A 60 14.55 -8.17 -22.10
CA GLU A 60 14.81 -9.18 -23.12
C GLU A 60 13.55 -9.58 -23.88
N SER A 61 12.38 -9.55 -23.23
CA SER A 61 11.09 -9.81 -23.88
C SER A 61 10.69 -8.72 -24.89
N GLN A 62 11.30 -7.53 -24.77
CA GLN A 62 11.13 -6.40 -25.68
C GLN A 62 12.24 -6.33 -26.74
N GLY A 63 13.13 -7.34 -26.78
CA GLY A 63 14.29 -7.36 -27.68
C GLY A 63 15.42 -6.42 -27.27
N ILE A 64 15.38 -5.87 -26.05
CA ILE A 64 16.38 -4.91 -25.56
C ILE A 64 17.44 -5.67 -24.75
N ARG A 65 18.70 -5.59 -25.18
CA ARG A 65 19.82 -6.20 -24.47
C ARG A 65 20.08 -5.46 -23.16
N ARG A 66 20.11 -6.19 -22.05
CA ARG A 66 20.44 -5.66 -20.73
C ARG A 66 21.87 -5.09 -20.68
N LEU A 67 22.03 -3.88 -20.14
CA LEU A 67 23.33 -3.19 -19.99
C LEU A 67 24.07 -3.52 -18.68
N TYR A 68 23.43 -4.26 -17.77
CA TYR A 68 23.91 -4.54 -16.42
C TYR A 68 23.76 -6.04 -16.09
N PRO A 69 24.58 -6.60 -15.18
CA PRO A 69 24.54 -8.02 -14.84
C PRO A 69 23.23 -8.41 -14.15
N GLN A 70 22.92 -9.71 -14.07
CA GLN A 70 21.67 -10.21 -13.47
C GLN A 70 21.65 -10.06 -11.94
N ASN A 71 22.82 -10.11 -11.29
CA ASN A 71 23.01 -9.79 -9.88
C ASN A 71 23.68 -8.43 -9.75
N TYR A 72 22.98 -7.46 -9.18
CA TYR A 72 23.46 -6.08 -9.06
C TYR A 72 22.80 -5.35 -7.89
N ASP A 73 23.47 -4.30 -7.43
CA ASP A 73 22.89 -3.33 -6.52
C ASP A 73 22.12 -2.27 -7.33
N HIS A 74 20.80 -2.22 -7.13
CA HIS A 74 19.89 -1.28 -7.79
C HIS A 74 20.37 0.17 -7.66
N LYS A 75 20.86 0.57 -6.47
CA LYS A 75 21.31 1.94 -6.22
C LYS A 75 22.57 2.26 -7.00
N ARG A 76 23.51 1.33 -7.06
CA ARG A 76 24.77 1.49 -7.76
C ARG A 76 24.57 1.56 -9.27
N GLU A 77 23.77 0.66 -9.84
CA GLU A 77 23.50 0.64 -11.28
C GLU A 77 22.67 1.86 -11.71
N LEU A 78 21.68 2.28 -10.91
CA LEU A 78 20.92 3.50 -11.21
C LEU A 78 21.81 4.75 -11.24
N LYS A 79 22.77 4.87 -10.32
CA LYS A 79 23.76 5.95 -10.33
C LYS A 79 24.66 5.91 -11.56
N LYS A 80 25.10 4.70 -11.95
CA LYS A 80 25.95 4.50 -13.14
C LYS A 80 25.20 4.88 -14.42
N LEU A 81 23.95 4.46 -14.57
CA LEU A 81 23.11 4.85 -15.70
C LEU A 81 22.86 6.36 -15.74
N ASN A 82 22.58 6.99 -14.60
CA ASN A 82 22.42 8.44 -14.51
C ASN A 82 23.69 9.18 -14.98
N HIS A 83 24.86 8.77 -14.49
CA HIS A 83 26.12 9.35 -14.95
C HIS A 83 26.35 9.13 -16.45
N SER A 84 26.02 7.94 -16.97
CA SER A 84 26.10 7.63 -18.40
C SER A 84 25.17 8.50 -19.25
N ILE A 85 23.96 8.80 -18.78
CA ILE A 85 23.00 9.70 -19.45
C ILE A 85 23.61 11.11 -19.55
N ILE A 86 24.17 11.62 -18.45
CA ILE A 86 24.77 12.96 -18.43
C ILE A 86 25.94 13.05 -19.41
N VAL A 87 26.84 12.06 -19.42
CA VAL A 87 27.98 12.04 -20.33
C VAL A 87 27.51 11.97 -21.79
N ASN A 88 26.55 11.09 -22.12
CA ASN A 88 26.01 11.00 -23.48
C ASN A 88 25.31 12.30 -23.92
N PHE A 89 24.66 13.01 -22.99
CA PHE A 89 24.05 14.30 -23.28
C PHE A 89 25.09 15.38 -23.59
N LEU A 90 26.21 15.42 -22.85
CA LEU A 90 27.32 16.32 -23.14
C LEU A 90 27.98 16.00 -24.48
N ASP A 91 28.21 14.72 -24.78
CA ASP A 91 28.73 14.27 -26.09
C ASP A 91 27.79 14.69 -27.23
N MET A 92 26.47 14.59 -27.02
CA MET A 92 25.48 15.02 -27.99
C MET A 92 25.55 16.54 -28.23
N ILE A 93 25.70 17.35 -27.18
CA ILE A 93 25.89 18.80 -27.31
C ILE A 93 27.15 19.10 -28.13
N ASP A 94 28.26 18.42 -27.85
CA ASP A 94 29.51 18.60 -28.58
C ASP A 94 29.38 18.25 -30.07
N ILE A 95 28.62 17.19 -30.39
CA ILE A 95 28.31 16.81 -31.79
C ILE A 95 27.47 17.89 -32.46
N LEU A 96 26.48 18.45 -31.78
CA LEU A 96 25.62 19.52 -32.31
C LEU A 96 26.42 20.81 -32.59
N ILE A 97 27.41 21.13 -31.76
CA ILE A 97 28.27 22.30 -31.95
C ILE A 97 29.26 22.09 -33.11
N ARG A 98 29.88 20.90 -33.19
CA ARG A 98 30.98 20.64 -34.14
C ARG A 98 30.50 20.18 -35.51
N CYS A 99 29.51 19.29 -35.57
CA CYS A 99 29.08 18.62 -36.80
C CYS A 99 27.57 18.27 -36.77
N PRO A 100 26.66 19.26 -36.83
CA PRO A 100 25.22 19.07 -36.63
C PRO A 100 24.53 18.20 -37.70
N ASP A 101 25.10 18.11 -38.91
CA ASP A 101 24.51 17.40 -40.05
C ASP A 101 24.89 15.90 -40.12
N THR A 102 25.61 15.40 -39.12
CA THR A 102 26.08 14.00 -39.12
C THR A 102 25.04 13.07 -38.49
N ASN A 103 24.94 11.83 -39.01
CA ASN A 103 24.14 10.75 -38.43
C ASN A 103 24.47 10.43 -36.95
N LYS A 104 25.66 10.84 -36.47
CA LYS A 104 26.09 10.74 -35.06
C LYS A 104 25.10 11.36 -34.06
N ARG A 105 24.33 12.37 -34.48
CA ARG A 105 23.28 12.97 -33.64
C ARG A 105 22.16 11.97 -33.36
N GLU A 106 21.66 11.30 -34.39
CA GLU A 106 20.58 10.31 -34.22
C GLU A 106 21.09 9.09 -33.45
N GLU A 107 22.33 8.64 -33.69
CA GLU A 107 22.96 7.58 -32.90
C GLU A 107 23.01 7.93 -31.39
N LYS A 108 23.45 9.14 -31.03
CA LYS A 108 23.48 9.56 -29.62
C LYS A 108 22.08 9.72 -29.02
N LYS A 109 21.09 10.13 -29.80
CA LYS A 109 19.70 10.19 -29.37
C LYS A 109 19.15 8.80 -29.07
N GLU A 110 19.42 7.82 -29.93
CA GLU A 110 19.06 6.40 -29.70
C GLU A 110 19.76 5.84 -28.45
N ASP A 111 21.06 6.13 -28.26
CA ASP A 111 21.81 5.74 -27.06
C ASP A 111 21.15 6.28 -25.78
N ILE A 112 20.79 7.57 -25.78
CA ILE A 112 20.13 8.23 -24.64
C ILE A 112 18.75 7.60 -24.39
N ASN A 113 17.97 7.35 -25.45
CA ASN A 113 16.66 6.70 -25.35
C ASN A 113 16.80 5.32 -24.69
N LEU A 114 17.78 4.52 -25.12
CA LEU A 114 18.08 3.22 -24.54
C LEU A 114 18.42 3.32 -23.05
N LEU A 115 19.27 4.27 -22.66
CA LEU A 115 19.63 4.49 -21.25
C LEU A 115 18.41 4.86 -20.38
N PHE A 116 17.47 5.63 -20.92
CA PHE A 116 16.23 5.96 -20.20
C PHE A 116 15.32 4.74 -20.05
N ILE A 117 15.18 3.91 -21.08
CA ILE A 117 14.41 2.66 -20.98
C ILE A 117 14.98 1.76 -19.87
N HIS A 118 16.30 1.58 -19.83
CA HIS A 118 16.94 0.82 -18.76
C HIS A 118 16.73 1.44 -17.38
N THR A 119 16.82 2.78 -17.27
CA THR A 119 16.57 3.50 -16.01
C THR A 119 15.14 3.27 -15.52
N HIS A 120 14.15 3.37 -16.41
CA HIS A 120 12.75 3.09 -16.08
C HIS A 120 12.54 1.65 -15.62
N HIS A 121 13.17 0.69 -16.30
CA HIS A 121 13.09 -0.71 -15.90
C HIS A 121 13.65 -0.94 -14.48
N LEU A 122 14.85 -0.41 -14.16
CA LEU A 122 15.40 -0.52 -12.80
C LEU A 122 14.49 0.08 -11.73
N ILE A 123 13.89 1.25 -12.01
CA ILE A 123 12.96 1.91 -11.08
C ILE A 123 11.72 1.04 -10.88
N ASN A 124 11.19 0.47 -11.97
CA ASN A 124 10.05 -0.42 -11.91
C ASN A 124 10.37 -1.66 -11.07
N GLU A 125 11.52 -2.31 -11.29
CA GLU A 125 11.98 -3.48 -10.50
C GLU A 125 12.05 -3.17 -8.99
N PHE A 126 12.29 -1.92 -8.61
CA PHE A 126 12.35 -1.48 -7.22
C PHE A 126 10.98 -1.16 -6.59
N ARG A 127 9.90 -1.04 -7.38
CA ARG A 127 8.55 -0.69 -6.88
C ARG A 127 7.98 -1.68 -5.86
N PRO A 128 8.09 -3.01 -6.04
CA PRO A 128 7.57 -3.96 -5.05
C PRO A 128 8.27 -3.80 -3.69
N HIS A 129 9.58 -3.57 -3.69
CA HIS A 129 10.33 -3.29 -2.46
C HIS A 129 9.85 -1.98 -1.81
N GLN A 130 9.68 -0.91 -2.60
CA GLN A 130 9.13 0.36 -2.11
C GLN A 130 7.74 0.19 -1.47
N ALA A 131 6.86 -0.61 -2.08
CA ALA A 131 5.52 -0.86 -1.57
C ALA A 131 5.57 -1.57 -0.21
N ARG A 132 6.45 -2.56 -0.03
CA ARG A 132 6.65 -3.26 1.25
C ARG A 132 7.14 -2.31 2.33
N GLU A 133 8.14 -1.48 2.05
CA GLU A 133 8.66 -0.50 3.01
C GLU A 133 7.59 0.55 3.36
N THR A 134 6.78 0.98 2.39
CA THR A 134 5.66 1.90 2.64
C THR A 134 4.62 1.27 3.57
N LEU A 135 4.28 0.00 3.35
CA LEU A 135 3.36 -0.75 4.21
C LEU A 135 3.92 -0.88 5.63
N ARG A 136 5.21 -1.20 5.76
CA ARG A 136 5.89 -1.29 7.06
C ARG A 136 5.76 0.01 7.84
N VAL A 137 6.13 1.13 7.24
CA VAL A 137 6.05 2.45 7.88
C VAL A 137 4.59 2.78 8.25
N MET A 138 3.63 2.44 7.39
CA MET A 138 2.21 2.63 7.68
C MET A 138 1.77 1.85 8.93
N LEU A 139 2.17 0.58 9.05
CA LEU A 139 1.85 -0.26 10.20
C LEU A 139 2.54 0.23 11.48
N GLU A 140 3.78 0.73 11.39
CA GLU A 140 4.48 1.34 12.52
C GLU A 140 3.75 2.58 13.03
N VAL A 141 3.25 3.43 12.13
CA VAL A 141 2.41 4.58 12.50
C VAL A 141 1.12 4.15 13.18
N GLN A 142 0.44 3.13 12.65
CA GLN A 142 -0.78 2.59 13.26
C GLN A 142 -0.52 2.02 14.66
N LYS A 143 0.58 1.28 14.84
CA LYS A 143 1.00 0.74 16.14
C LYS A 143 1.22 1.86 17.14
N ARG A 144 1.97 2.90 16.78
CA ARG A 144 2.21 4.07 17.63
C ARG A 144 0.91 4.76 18.01
N GLN A 145 0.02 4.97 17.06
CA GLN A 145 -1.28 5.62 17.32
C GLN A 145 -2.15 4.80 18.28
N ARG A 146 -2.13 3.46 18.18
CA ARG A 146 -2.84 2.59 19.13
C ARG A 146 -2.27 2.72 20.54
N ILE A 147 -0.94 2.68 20.68
CA ILE A 147 -0.28 2.84 21.99
C ILE A 147 -0.62 4.19 22.62
N GLU A 148 -0.45 5.29 21.87
CA GLU A 148 -0.77 6.64 22.36
C GLU A 148 -2.26 6.77 22.76
N THR A 149 -3.16 6.11 22.03
CA THR A 149 -4.59 6.10 22.34
C THR A 149 -4.86 5.33 23.63
N THR A 150 -4.25 4.16 23.82
CA THR A 150 -4.36 3.38 25.07
C THR A 150 -3.82 4.16 26.27
N GLU A 151 -2.66 4.81 26.14
CA GLU A 151 -2.10 5.66 27.20
C GLU A 151 -3.02 6.83 27.55
N ARG A 152 -3.65 7.45 26.55
CA ARG A 152 -4.64 8.52 26.79
C ARG A 152 -5.87 8.00 27.52
N PHE A 153 -6.37 6.82 27.14
CA PHE A 153 -7.50 6.19 27.83
C PHE A 153 -7.16 5.86 29.28
N GLN A 154 -5.97 5.29 29.53
CA GLN A 154 -5.51 4.95 30.88
C GLN A 154 -5.44 6.20 31.77
N LYS A 155 -4.84 7.29 31.29
CA LYS A 155 -4.80 8.58 32.01
C LYS A 155 -6.19 9.14 32.29
N GLN A 156 -7.15 8.95 31.38
CA GLN A 156 -8.52 9.40 31.59
C GLN A 156 -9.24 8.54 32.64
N LEU A 157 -9.00 7.23 32.64
CA LEU A 157 -9.55 6.29 33.62
C LEU A 157 -9.04 6.61 35.03
N GLU A 158 -7.74 6.85 35.19
CA GLU A 158 -7.13 7.27 36.46
C GLU A 158 -7.78 8.54 37.02
N LYS A 159 -7.97 9.57 36.18
CA LYS A 159 -8.69 10.80 36.58
C LYS A 159 -10.12 10.54 37.02
N VAL A 160 -10.84 9.66 36.32
CA VAL A 160 -12.22 9.31 36.69
C VAL A 160 -12.25 8.57 38.03
N MET A 161 -11.32 7.64 38.26
CA MET A 161 -11.19 6.95 39.55
C MET A 161 -10.89 7.93 40.69
N GLU A 162 -9.97 8.88 40.48
CA GLU A 162 -9.67 9.93 41.46
C GLU A 162 -10.91 10.78 41.78
N MET A 163 -11.67 11.20 40.76
CA MET A 163 -12.91 11.96 40.96
C MET A 163 -13.96 11.14 41.73
N LEU A 164 -14.08 9.85 41.43
CA LEU A 164 -15.05 8.96 42.09
C LEU A 164 -14.67 8.72 43.56
N GLN A 165 -13.39 8.52 43.85
CA GLN A 165 -12.85 8.40 45.21
C GLN A 165 -13.05 9.69 46.01
N GLN A 166 -12.76 10.86 45.42
CA GLN A 166 -13.04 12.15 46.05
C GLN A 166 -14.54 12.32 46.34
N THR A 167 -15.41 11.97 45.41
CA THR A 167 -16.87 12.09 45.59
C THR A 167 -17.36 11.16 46.70
N THR A 168 -16.89 9.92 46.72
CA THR A 168 -17.22 8.94 47.78
C THR A 168 -16.73 9.41 49.15
N SER A 169 -15.54 10.00 49.22
CA SER A 169 -14.97 10.54 50.46
C SER A 169 -15.70 11.79 50.97
N ASN A 170 -16.35 12.53 50.06
CA ASN A 170 -17.12 13.73 50.38
C ASN A 170 -18.60 13.44 50.70
N LEU A 171 -19.05 12.19 50.54
CA LEU A 171 -20.39 11.80 50.99
C LEU A 171 -20.43 11.82 52.52
N PRO A 172 -21.41 12.49 53.15
CA PRO A 172 -21.58 12.39 54.60
C PRO A 172 -21.91 10.93 54.96
N ASP A 173 -21.32 10.43 56.04
CA ASP A 173 -21.72 9.17 56.66
C ASP A 173 -23.20 9.28 57.07
N THR A 174 -24.12 8.83 56.21
CA THR A 174 -25.51 8.63 56.59
C THR A 174 -25.55 7.37 57.46
N VAL A 175 -25.20 7.55 58.72
CA VAL A 175 -25.81 6.77 59.80
C VAL A 175 -27.33 7.00 59.73
N ASP A 176 -28.06 5.89 59.64
CA ASP A 176 -29.53 5.75 59.57
C ASP A 176 -30.21 5.88 58.18
N MET A 177 -30.04 4.85 57.35
CA MET A 177 -31.16 4.32 56.55
C MET A 177 -31.08 2.79 56.50
N ASP A 178 -32.00 2.15 57.22
CA ASP A 178 -32.17 0.70 57.28
C ASP A 178 -32.52 0.17 55.88
N CYS A 179 -31.52 -0.37 55.17
CA CYS A 179 -31.72 -1.14 53.94
C CYS A 179 -31.19 -2.56 54.16
N SER A 180 -32.08 -3.41 54.64
CA SER A 180 -31.92 -4.86 54.81
C SER A 180 -31.88 -5.63 53.48
N LEU A 181 -31.03 -5.21 52.55
CA LEU A 181 -30.73 -5.94 51.32
C LEU A 181 -29.22 -6.06 51.14
N ILE A 182 -28.61 -6.90 51.97
CA ILE A 182 -27.24 -7.38 51.79
C ILE A 182 -27.24 -8.34 50.59
N ILE A 183 -26.97 -7.82 49.39
CA ILE A 183 -26.48 -8.64 48.29
C ILE A 183 -24.97 -8.79 48.52
N LYS A 184 -24.54 -10.02 48.84
CA LYS A 184 -23.13 -10.34 49.02
C LYS A 184 -22.40 -10.13 47.68
N PRO A 185 -21.31 -9.34 47.62
CA PRO A 185 -20.47 -9.32 46.44
C PRO A 185 -19.76 -10.68 46.35
N GLU A 186 -19.94 -11.38 45.23
CA GLU A 186 -19.09 -12.53 44.89
C GLU A 186 -17.64 -12.02 44.69
N PRO A 187 -16.63 -12.79 45.15
CA PRO A 187 -15.25 -12.43 44.92
C PRO A 187 -14.94 -12.53 43.43
N ILE A 188 -14.40 -11.45 42.87
CA ILE A 188 -13.69 -11.49 41.60
C ILE A 188 -12.37 -12.21 41.88
N ASP A 189 -12.14 -13.35 41.24
CA ASP A 189 -10.86 -14.05 41.27
C ASP A 189 -9.75 -13.07 40.84
N GLU A 190 -8.91 -12.64 41.80
CA GLU A 190 -7.62 -12.04 41.50
C GLU A 190 -6.68 -13.14 41.01
N ASP A 191 -6.76 -13.46 39.72
CA ASP A 191 -5.77 -14.31 39.08
C ASP A 191 -4.49 -13.50 38.80
N LYS A 192 -3.52 -13.69 39.68
CA LYS A 192 -2.06 -13.60 39.51
C LYS A 192 -1.46 -12.24 39.15
N LYS A 193 -0.85 -11.63 40.16
CA LYS A 193 0.38 -10.84 40.02
C LYS A 193 1.40 -11.62 39.16
N VAL A 194 1.66 -11.15 37.96
CA VAL A 194 2.89 -11.48 37.23
C VAL A 194 3.97 -10.54 37.76
N GLU A 195 4.96 -11.12 38.42
CA GLU A 195 6.15 -10.41 38.91
C GLU A 195 6.89 -9.77 37.73
N LEU A 196 7.35 -8.54 37.95
CA LEU A 196 8.28 -7.84 37.08
C LEU A 196 9.63 -8.58 37.09
N ALA A 197 9.93 -9.30 36.02
CA ALA A 197 11.28 -9.64 35.63
C ALA A 197 11.62 -8.85 34.36
N ASP A 198 12.48 -7.85 34.52
CA ASP A 198 13.19 -7.18 33.45
C ASP A 198 14.26 -8.15 32.93
N GLU A 199 14.05 -8.75 31.76
CA GLU A 199 15.12 -9.26 30.90
C GLU A 199 14.60 -9.48 29.46
N LYS A 200 15.44 -9.14 28.50
CA LYS A 200 15.16 -9.03 27.06
C LYS A 200 14.83 -10.39 26.43
N GLU A 201 13.55 -10.75 26.33
CA GLU A 201 13.10 -11.76 25.36
C GLU A 201 11.80 -11.30 24.68
N GLU A 202 11.87 -11.09 23.36
CA GLU A 202 10.70 -10.90 22.51
C GLU A 202 9.78 -12.12 22.67
N HIS A 203 8.64 -11.93 23.31
CA HIS A 203 7.59 -12.95 23.38
C HIS A 203 6.94 -13.09 21.99
N CYS A 204 7.61 -13.80 21.09
CA CYS A 204 7.05 -14.31 19.85
C CYS A 204 6.09 -15.44 20.23
N PHE A 205 4.79 -15.24 20.07
CA PHE A 205 3.83 -16.30 20.30
C PHE A 205 4.13 -17.47 19.35
N GLY A 206 3.91 -18.72 19.79
CA GLY A 206 4.22 -19.89 18.95
C GLY A 206 3.54 -19.88 17.58
N LEU A 207 2.41 -19.17 17.45
CA LEU A 207 1.70 -18.96 16.19
C LEU A 207 2.42 -17.97 15.25
N ASP A 208 3.13 -16.97 15.80
CA ASP A 208 3.89 -16.00 15.01
C ASP A 208 5.16 -16.65 14.42
N ARG A 209 5.77 -17.57 15.15
CA ARG A 209 6.90 -18.38 14.65
C ARG A 209 6.49 -19.27 13.47
N ILE A 210 5.30 -19.88 13.56
CA ILE A 210 4.75 -20.68 12.47
C ILE A 210 4.44 -19.82 11.24
N MET A 211 3.93 -18.59 11.42
CA MET A 211 3.71 -17.63 10.33
C MET A 211 5.02 -17.25 9.64
N CYS A 212 6.09 -16.97 10.39
CA CYS A 212 7.40 -16.65 9.82
C CYS A 212 8.00 -17.83 9.04
N ASP A 213 7.92 -19.04 9.60
CA ASP A 213 8.44 -20.25 8.95
C ASP A 213 7.70 -20.59 7.64
N ILE A 214 6.40 -20.27 7.55
CA ILE A 214 5.60 -20.44 6.32
C ILE A 214 5.99 -19.40 5.26
N VAL A 215 6.29 -18.17 5.67
CA VAL A 215 6.70 -17.09 4.76
C VAL A 215 8.11 -17.31 4.23
N ASP A 216 9.03 -17.85 5.03
CA ASP A 216 10.40 -18.14 4.62
C ASP A 216 10.53 -19.37 3.70
N GLN A 217 9.48 -20.20 3.61
CA GLN A 217 9.42 -21.39 2.74
C GLN A 217 8.72 -21.15 1.39
N MET A 218 8.18 -19.95 1.14
CA MET A 218 7.63 -19.53 -0.16
C MET A 218 8.64 -18.71 -0.96
#